data_AF-A0A346PD89-F1
#
_entry.id   AF-A0A346PD89-F1
#
_cell.length_a   1.000
_cell.length_b   1.000
_cell.length_c   1.000
_cell.angle_alpha   90.00
_cell.angle_beta   90.00
_cell.angle_gamma   90.00
#
_symmetry.space_group_name_H-M   'P 1'
#
loop_
_entity.id
_entity.type
_entity.pdbx_description
1 polymer ?
#
loop_
_entity_poly.entity_id
_entity_poly.type
_entity_poly.pdbx_seq_one_letter_code
_entity_poly.pdbx_strand_id
1 'polypeptide(L)' 'MSDSSEIPADASISDKTDRLEEIIAQLEDGGLSLERAKELHTEGTRLLAELEEELDIGGGEIIERSAEDSLES' A
#
# COMPACT_ATOMS: atom_id res chain seq x y z
N MET A 1 2.13 -15.89 13.92
CA MET A 1 1.94 -14.59 13.26
C MET A 1 3.33 -14.00 13.16
N SER A 2 3.86 -13.97 11.94
CA SER A 2 5.22 -13.50 11.70
C SER A 2 5.26 -12.02 12.05
N ASP A 3 6.19 -11.67 12.93
CA ASP A 3 6.61 -10.30 13.20
C ASP A 3 7.12 -9.73 11.87
N SER A 4 6.23 -9.10 11.10
CA SER A 4 6.52 -8.70 9.73
C SER A 4 7.25 -7.38 9.78
N SER A 5 8.56 -7.53 9.85
CA SER A 5 9.60 -6.71 9.24
C SER A 5 9.05 -5.92 8.04
N GLU A 6 9.42 -4.65 7.98
CA GLU A 6 9.13 -3.68 6.92
C GLU A 6 8.81 -4.31 5.55
N ILE A 7 7.67 -3.90 4.98
CA ILE A 7 7.29 -4.35 3.63
C ILE A 7 8.26 -3.76 2.61
N PRO A 8 8.76 -4.57 1.64
CA PRO A 8 9.70 -4.10 0.64
C PRO A 8 9.11 -2.95 -0.21
N ALA A 9 9.97 -2.04 -0.67
CA ALA A 9 9.54 -0.82 -1.36
C ALA A 9 8.81 -1.08 -2.69
N ASP A 10 9.09 -2.22 -3.33
CA ASP A 10 8.48 -2.69 -4.58
C ASP A 10 7.28 -3.65 -4.37
N ALA A 11 6.77 -3.71 -3.14
CA ALA A 11 5.56 -4.48 -2.85
C ALA A 11 4.34 -3.97 -3.65
N SER A 12 3.36 -4.84 -3.87
CA SER A 12 2.17 -4.46 -4.63
C SER A 12 1.28 -3.47 -3.85
N ILE A 13 0.40 -2.76 -4.57
CA ILE A 13 -0.64 -1.90 -3.96
C ILE A 13 -1.44 -2.66 -2.89
N SER A 14 -1.81 -3.92 -3.15
CA SER A 14 -2.51 -4.75 -2.16
C SER A 14 -1.66 -5.00 -0.93
N ASP A 15 -0.38 -5.38 -1.08
CA ASP A 15 0.50 -5.64 0.07
C ASP A 15 0.72 -4.37 0.92
N LYS A 16 0.88 -3.21 0.26
CA LYS A 16 0.99 -1.90 0.94
C LYS A 16 -0.28 -1.54 1.70
N THR A 17 -1.45 -1.84 1.13
CA THR A 17 -2.75 -1.62 1.76
C THR A 17 -2.94 -2.54 2.96
N ASP A 18 -2.67 -3.83 2.82
CA ASP A 18 -2.76 -4.83 3.91
C ASP A 18 -1.87 -4.41 5.09
N ARG A 19 -0.65 -3.92 4.82
CA ARG A 19 0.23 -3.40 5.86
C ARG A 19 -0.34 -2.18 6.56
N LEU A 20 -0.92 -1.25 5.81
CA LEU A 20 -1.49 -0.04 6.37
C LEU A 20 -2.62 -0.39 7.35
N GLU A 21 -3.46 -1.38 7.00
CA GLU A 21 -4.50 -1.91 7.89
C GLU A 21 -3.92 -2.53 9.16
N GLU A 22 -2.85 -3.32 9.06
CA GLU A 22 -2.15 -3.88 10.23
C GLU A 22 -1.58 -2.80 11.15
N ILE A 23 -1.00 -1.75 10.59
CA ILE A 23 -0.45 -0.60 11.33
C ILE A 23 -1.58 0.11 12.08
N ILE A 24 -2.71 0.38 11.41
CA ILE A 24 -3.87 1.04 12.01
C ILE A 24 -4.41 0.19 13.16
N ALA A 25 -4.63 -1.10 12.94
CA ALA A 25 -5.14 -2.01 13.98
C ALA A 25 -4.23 -2.04 15.22
N GLN A 26 -2.91 -2.04 15.01
CA GLN A 26 -1.91 -1.98 16.08
C GLN A 26 -1.93 -0.66 16.85
N LEU A 27 -2.09 0.47 16.16
CA LEU A 27 -2.20 1.78 16.80
C LEU A 27 -3.51 1.94 17.59
N GLU A 28 -4.61 1.39 17.07
CA GLU A 28 -5.94 1.43 17.70
C GLU A 28 -6.03 0.55 18.95
N ASP A 29 -5.36 -0.61 18.96
CA ASP A 29 -5.29 -1.48 20.14
C ASP A 29 -4.64 -0.77 21.34
N GLY A 30 -3.67 0.12 21.09
CA GLY A 30 -3.04 0.94 22.11
C GLY A 30 -2.15 0.16 23.10
N GLY A 31 -1.93 -1.13 22.89
CA GLY A 31 -1.05 -1.99 23.70
C GLY A 31 0.46 -1.79 23.46
N LEU A 32 0.85 -0.72 22.76
CA LEU A 32 2.22 -0.48 22.29
C LEU A 32 2.89 0.68 23.04
N SER A 33 4.23 0.69 23.03
CA SER A 33 4.98 1.84 23.55
C SER A 33 4.82 3.07 22.64
N LEU A 34 4.99 4.28 23.18
CA LEU A 34 4.97 5.51 22.39
C LEU A 34 6.03 5.52 21.28
N GLU A 35 7.21 4.96 21.57
CA GLU A 35 8.28 4.82 20.57
C GLU A 35 7.83 3.93 19.42
N ARG A 36 7.26 2.76 19.72
CA ARG A 36 6.75 1.85 18.70
C ARG A 36 5.58 2.47 17.91
N ALA A 37 4.69 3.20 18.58
CA ALA A 37 3.61 3.91 17.92
C ALA A 37 4.12 4.97 16.92
N LYS A 38 5.23 5.65 17.23
CA LYS A 38 5.86 6.61 16.31
C LYS A 38 6.50 5.95 15.10
N GLU A 39 7.14 4.81 15.28
CA GLU A 39 7.69 4.02 14.16
C GLU A 39 6.58 3.60 13.21
N LEU A 40 5.51 3.01 13.75
CA LEU A 40 4.33 2.57 13.01
C LEU A 40 3.65 3.74 12.29
N HIS A 41 3.49 4.89 12.96
CA HIS A 41 2.96 6.10 12.33
C HIS A 41 3.84 6.58 11.16
N THR A 42 5.17 6.53 11.31
CA THR A 42 6.11 6.94 10.27
C THR A 42 6.04 5.99 9.07
N GLU A 43 6.01 4.69 9.32
CA GLU A 43 5.83 3.66 8.29
C GLU A 43 4.51 3.86 7.53
N GLY A 44 3.39 4.02 8.25
CA GLY A 44 2.07 4.23 7.64
C GLY A 44 2.01 5.51 6.80
N THR A 45 2.64 6.59 7.26
CA THR A 45 2.70 7.85 6.49
C THR A 45 3.49 7.68 5.18
N ARG A 46 4.59 6.92 5.21
CA ARG A 46 5.36 6.59 4.00
C ARG A 46 4.52 5.76 3.02
N LEU A 47 3.86 4.70 3.50
CA LEU A 47 3.02 3.85 2.68
C LEU A 47 1.87 4.61 2.03
N LEU A 48 1.24 5.53 2.76
CA LEU A 48 0.22 6.42 2.21
C LEU A 48 0.75 7.27 1.06
N ALA A 49 1.93 7.89 1.22
CA ALA A 49 2.52 8.70 0.16
C ALA A 49 2.85 7.87 -1.11
N GLU A 50 3.36 6.65 -0.94
CA GLU A 50 3.64 5.74 -2.06
C GLU A 50 2.36 5.29 -2.76
N LEU A 51 1.31 4.96 -1.99
CA LEU A 51 0.00 4.61 -2.56
C LEU A 51 -0.64 5.79 -3.30
N GLU A 52 -0.54 7.01 -2.76
CA GLU A 52 -1.00 8.22 -3.43
C GLU A 52 -0.26 8.43 -4.76
N GLU A 53 1.06 8.25 -4.79
CA GLU A 53 1.86 8.35 -6.03
C GLU A 53 1.50 7.28 -7.06
N GLU A 54 1.36 6.02 -6.63
CA GLU A 54 1.03 4.90 -7.53
C GLU A 54 -0.40 4.96 -8.09
N LEU A 55 -1.33 5.49 -7.30
CA LEU A 55 -2.75 5.63 -7.70
C LEU A 55 -3.02 6.94 -8.46
N ASP A 56 -2.11 7.91 -8.40
CA ASP A 56 -2.18 9.13 -9.19
C ASP A 56 -1.82 8.85 -10.66
N ILE A 57 -2.80 8.31 -11.39
CA ILE A 57 -2.74 8.10 -12.84
C ILE A 57 -2.99 9.40 -13.64
N GLY A 58 -3.07 10.56 -12.97
CA GLY A 58 -3.37 11.86 -13.58
C GLY A 58 -4.70 11.87 -14.33
N GLY A 59 -4.69 12.40 -15.57
CA GLY A 59 -5.86 12.45 -16.46
C GLY A 59 -6.12 11.16 -17.24
N GLY A 60 -5.77 10.00 -16.66
CA GLY A 60 -5.70 8.70 -17.34
C GLY A 60 -6.82 8.43 -18.34
N GLU A 61 -6.43 8.00 -19.55
CA GLU A 61 -7.36 7.64 -20.62
C GLU A 61 -7.77 6.17 -20.46
N ILE A 62 -9.07 5.93 -20.27
CA ILE A 62 -9.60 4.56 -20.28
C ILE A 62 -9.66 4.10 -21.74
N ILE A 63 -8.78 3.17 -22.11
CA ILE A 63 -8.79 2.54 -23.43
C ILE A 63 -9.57 1.23 -23.41
N GLU A 64 -10.55 1.10 -24.31
CA GLU A 64 -11.31 -0.13 -24.50
C GLU A 64 -10.47 -1.09 -25.36
N ARG A 65 -10.06 -2.24 -24.79
CA ARG A 65 -9.44 -3.32 -25.57
C ARG A 65 -10.53 -4.21 -26.14
N SER A 66 -10.77 -4.12 -27.45
CA SER A 66 -11.63 -5.05 -28.18
C SER A 66 -10.92 -6.39 -28.35
N ALA A 67 -11.68 -7.50 -28.32
CA ALA A 67 -11.14 -8.86 -28.46
C ALA A 67 -10.46 -9.11 -29.83
N GLU A 68 -10.68 -8.23 -30.81
CA GLU A 68 -10.12 -8.30 -32.16
C GLU A 68 -8.61 -7.99 -32.18
N ASP A 69 -8.13 -7.17 -31.22
CA ASP A 69 -6.71 -6.78 -31.08
C ASP A 69 -5.83 -7.94 -30.54
N SER A 70 -6.45 -9.02 -30.05
CA SER A 70 -5.75 -10.21 -29.51
C SER A 70 -5.44 -11.28 -30.57
N LEU A 71 -5.89 -11.11 -31.82
CA LEU A 71 -5.70 -12.10 -32.89
C LEU A 71 -4.59 -11.73 -33.89
N GLU A 72 -3.90 -10.59 -33.69
CA GLU A 72 -2.86 -10.09 -34.59
C GLU A 72 -1.44 -10.14 -33.99
N SER A 73 -1.16 -11.15 -33.14
CA SER A 73 0.19 -11.48 -32.64
C SER A 73 0.68 -12.84 -33.12
#